data_AF-A9BBF5-F1
#
_entry.id   AF-A9BBF5-F1
#
_cell.length_a   1.000
_cell.length_b   1.000
_cell.length_c   1.000
_cell.angle_alpha   90.00
_cell.angle_beta   90.00
_cell.angle_gamma   90.00
#
_symmetry.space_group_name_H-M   'P 1'
#
loop_
_entity.id
_entity.type
_entity.pdbx_description
1 polymer ?
#
loop_
_entity_poly.entity_id
_entity_poly.type
_entity_poly.pdbx_seq_one_letter_code
_entity_poly.pdbx_strand_id
1 'polypeptide(L)'
;MNLIDNQILVRSTRAIKCLALNQNFYKDIDSNGLTAKEVLDMKEKYLKTNLHRFQSSEALEDTFRWLIILGVLRREVDGQGLTSKVRLTPLGRQILVKCPELPIQKANFFEKATDFLVRIFSFL
;
A
#
# COMPACT_ATOMS: atom_id res chain seq x y z
N MET A 1 -18.11 -6.01 -14.74
CA MET A 1 -16.85 -5.31 -14.40
C MET A 1 -16.58 -4.35 -15.55
N ASN A 2 -16.80 -3.05 -15.36
CA ASN A 2 -16.62 -2.05 -16.42
C ASN A 2 -15.12 -1.85 -16.72
N LEU A 3 -14.80 -1.24 -17.87
CA LEU A 3 -13.41 -1.00 -18.29
C LEU A 3 -12.59 -0.22 -17.24
N ILE A 4 -13.25 0.71 -16.54
CA ILE A 4 -12.69 1.51 -15.44
C ILE A 4 -12.30 0.62 -14.25
N ASP A 5 -13.17 -0.31 -13.85
CA ASP A 5 -12.92 -1.25 -12.76
C ASP A 5 -11.69 -2.12 -13.03
N ASN A 6 -11.48 -2.51 -14.29
CA ASN A 6 -10.35 -3.32 -14.70
C ASN A 6 -9.03 -2.53 -14.62
N GLN A 7 -9.02 -1.27 -15.06
CA GLN A 7 -7.83 -0.41 -14.94
C GLN A 7 -7.46 -0.14 -13.48
N ILE A 8 -8.45 0.11 -12.61
CA ILE A 8 -8.22 0.28 -11.17
C ILE A 8 -7.63 -0.98 -10.56
N LEU A 9 -8.16 -2.15 -10.93
CA LEU A 9 -7.66 -3.44 -10.43
C LEU A 9 -6.21 -3.69 -10.85
N VAL A 10 -5.88 -3.45 -12.12
CA VAL A 10 -4.52 -3.60 -12.66
C VAL A 10 -3.54 -2.66 -11.95
N ARG A 11 -3.89 -1.38 -11.81
CA ARG A 11 -3.04 -0.39 -11.13
C ARG A 11 -2.82 -0.72 -9.67
N SER A 12 -3.88 -1.11 -8.96
CA SER A 12 -3.83 -1.48 -7.55
C SER A 12 -2.99 -2.73 -7.30
N THR A 13 -3.16 -3.76 -8.13
CA THR A 13 -2.38 -5.00 -8.09
C THR A 13 -0.89 -4.72 -8.27
N ARG A 14 -0.56 -3.90 -9.26
CA ARG A 14 0.82 -3.51 -9.53
C ARG A 14 1.44 -2.71 -8.39
N ALA A 15 0.71 -1.77 -7.80
CA ALA A 15 1.19 -0.99 -6.66
C ALA A 15 1.49 -1.91 -5.45
N ILE A 16 0.57 -2.80 -5.08
CA ILE A 16 0.77 -3.75 -3.97
C ILE A 16 2.05 -4.59 -4.16
N LYS A 17 2.30 -5.05 -5.38
CA LYS A 17 3.51 -5.81 -5.74
C LYS A 17 4.79 -4.97 -5.62
N CYS A 18 4.77 -3.75 -6.17
CA CYS A 18 5.95 -2.89 -6.30
C CYS A 18 6.35 -2.18 -5.01
N LEU A 19 5.38 -1.92 -4.13
CA LEU A 19 5.63 -1.26 -2.86
C LEU A 19 6.45 -2.14 -1.90
N ALA A 20 7.07 -1.46 -0.95
CA ALA A 20 7.96 -2.03 0.05
C ALA A 20 7.27 -2.83 1.15
N LEU A 21 5.93 -2.80 1.16
CA LEU A 21 5.09 -3.40 2.19
C LEU A 21 5.01 -4.91 1.96
N ASN A 22 5.22 -5.69 3.01
CA ASN A 22 5.20 -7.16 2.95
C ASN A 22 3.83 -7.72 3.40
N GLN A 23 3.72 -9.05 3.45
CA GLN A 23 2.45 -9.71 3.79
C GLN A 23 1.97 -9.42 5.22
N ASN A 24 2.88 -9.28 6.19
CA ASN A 24 2.50 -9.01 7.58
C ASN A 24 1.83 -7.66 7.72
N PHE A 25 2.28 -6.66 6.95
CA PHE A 25 1.61 -5.36 6.90
C PHE A 25 0.15 -5.52 6.49
N TYR A 26 -0.11 -6.22 5.38
CA TYR A 26 -1.47 -6.37 4.86
C TYR A 26 -2.39 -7.21 5.76
N LYS A 27 -1.84 -8.18 6.50
CA LYS A 27 -2.60 -8.95 7.50
C LYS A 27 -3.01 -8.09 8.69
N ASP A 28 -2.07 -7.31 9.23
CA ASP A 28 -2.29 -6.58 10.48
C ASP A 28 -3.09 -5.30 10.26
N ILE A 29 -2.91 -4.63 9.11
CA ILE A 29 -3.69 -3.44 8.74
C ILE A 29 -5.17 -3.76 8.46
N ASP A 30 -5.51 -5.00 8.12
CA ASP A 30 -6.91 -5.42 7.94
C ASP A 30 -7.65 -5.50 9.28
N SER A 31 -7.01 -6.13 10.26
CA SER A 31 -7.59 -6.41 11.57
C SER A 31 -7.57 -5.16 12.47
N ASN A 32 -6.40 -4.53 12.58
CA ASN A 32 -6.15 -3.52 13.58
C ASN A 32 -6.14 -2.11 13.02
N GLY A 33 -5.87 -1.95 11.72
CA GLY A 33 -5.40 -0.70 11.14
C GLY A 33 -4.04 -0.27 11.66
N LEU A 34 -3.33 0.55 10.90
CA LEU A 34 -1.97 0.98 11.23
C LEU A 34 -1.75 2.45 10.87
N THR A 35 -0.87 3.11 11.60
CA THR A 35 -0.32 4.43 11.30
C THR A 35 1.05 4.29 10.64
N ALA A 36 1.52 5.33 9.93
CA ALA A 36 2.86 5.30 9.33
C ALA A 36 3.96 5.21 10.39
N LYS A 37 3.74 5.80 11.57
CA LYS A 37 4.67 5.72 12.70
C LYS A 37 4.83 4.28 13.20
N GLU A 38 3.72 3.58 13.45
CA GLU A 38 3.75 2.17 13.88
C GLU A 38 4.47 1.28 12.84
N VAL A 39 4.27 1.56 11.55
CA VAL A 39 4.96 0.82 10.49
C VAL A 39 6.46 1.10 10.47
N LEU A 40 6.87 2.36 10.72
CA LEU A 40 8.28 2.74 10.81
C LEU A 40 8.95 2.10 12.03
N ASP A 41 8.31 2.19 13.19
CA ASP A 41 8.82 1.66 14.46
C ASP A 41 9.00 0.13 14.39
N MET A 42 8.14 -0.57 13.63
CA MET A 42 8.23 -2.01 13.37
C MET A 42 8.68 -2.35 11.94
N LYS A 43 9.58 -1.57 11.36
CA LYS A 43 10.00 -1.71 9.94
C LYS A 43 10.43 -3.12 9.54
N GLU A 44 11.09 -3.87 10.41
CA GLU A 44 11.55 -5.24 10.12
C GLU A 44 10.38 -6.21 9.94
N LYS A 45 9.27 -5.96 10.64
CA LYS A 45 8.05 -6.76 10.54
C LYS A 45 7.28 -6.47 9.27
N TYR A 46 7.22 -5.20 8.85
CA TYR A 46 6.27 -4.72 7.83
C TYR A 46 6.89 -4.38 6.48
N LEU A 47 8.20 -4.14 6.42
CA LEU A 47 8.90 -3.82 5.18
C LEU A 47 9.67 -5.04 4.65
N LYS A 48 9.88 -5.07 3.34
CA LYS A 48 10.76 -6.06 2.69
C LYS A 48 12.21 -5.75 3.09
N THR A 49 12.98 -6.79 3.45
CA THR A 49 14.29 -6.77 4.15
C THR A 49 15.42 -5.95 3.53
N ASN A 50 15.23 -5.40 2.32
CA ASN A 50 16.26 -4.67 1.57
C ASN A 50 15.92 -3.18 1.34
N LEU A 51 15.03 -2.59 2.13
CA LEU A 51 14.50 -1.25 1.88
C LEU A 51 14.86 -0.27 3.00
N HIS A 52 16.15 0.07 3.09
CA HIS A 52 16.67 1.21 3.87
C HIS A 52 16.13 2.58 3.42
N ARG A 53 15.16 2.62 2.49
CA ARG A 53 14.61 3.83 1.87
C ARG A 53 13.59 4.55 2.76
N PHE A 54 12.88 3.84 3.63
CA PHE A 54 11.94 4.49 4.56
C PHE A 54 12.69 4.93 5.81
N GLN A 55 13.16 6.18 5.78
CA GLN A 55 13.85 6.80 6.92
C GLN A 55 12.92 7.72 7.74
N SER A 56 11.66 7.88 7.33
CA SER A 56 10.68 8.73 8.00
C SER A 56 9.27 8.17 7.88
N SER A 57 8.40 8.57 8.82
CA SER A 57 6.96 8.30 8.76
C SER A 57 6.31 9.02 7.59
N GLU A 58 6.82 10.18 7.19
CA GLU A 58 6.31 10.95 6.05
C GLU A 58 6.39 10.16 4.74
N ALA A 59 7.52 9.49 4.48
CA ALA A 59 7.66 8.65 3.29
C ALA A 59 6.68 7.46 3.27
N LEU A 60 6.33 6.94 4.46
CA LEU A 60 5.28 5.92 4.61
C LEU A 60 3.89 6.51 4.40
N GLU A 61 3.63 7.73 4.87
CA GLU A 61 2.39 8.45 4.61
C GLU A 61 2.17 8.69 3.11
N ASP A 62 3.19 9.02 2.34
CA ASP A 62 3.10 9.12 0.87
C ASP A 62 2.76 7.78 0.21
N THR A 63 3.21 6.68 0.82
CA THR A 63 2.87 5.33 0.38
C THR A 63 1.42 5.00 0.70
N PHE A 64 0.94 5.39 1.88
CA PHE A 64 -0.47 5.25 2.24
C PHE A 64 -1.36 6.10 1.36
N ARG A 65 -0.99 7.36 1.11
CA ARG A 65 -1.72 8.27 0.23
C ARG A 65 -1.88 7.69 -1.17
N TRP A 66 -0.82 7.10 -1.73
CA TRP A 66 -0.89 6.42 -3.02
C TRP A 66 -1.89 5.25 -3.01
N LEU A 67 -1.83 4.40 -1.99
CA LEU A 67 -2.78 3.29 -1.84
C LEU A 67 -4.21 3.75 -1.57
N ILE A 68 -4.40 4.94 -0.97
CA ILE A 68 -5.72 5.57 -0.80
C ILE A 68 -6.25 6.07 -2.15
N ILE A 69 -5.43 6.72 -2.97
CA ILE A 69 -5.80 7.17 -4.33
C ILE A 69 -6.23 5.98 -5.19
N LEU A 70 -5.55 4.85 -5.06
CA LEU A 70 -5.90 3.61 -5.76
C LEU A 70 -7.10 2.87 -5.15
N GLY A 71 -7.64 3.35 -4.02
CA GLY A 71 -8.76 2.74 -3.33
C GLY A 71 -8.44 1.44 -2.59
N VAL A 72 -7.15 1.11 -2.41
CA VAL A 72 -6.69 -0.08 -1.64
C VAL A 72 -6.81 0.16 -0.15
N LEU A 73 -6.44 1.36 0.30
CA LEU A 73 -6.54 1.79 1.69
C LEU A 73 -7.57 2.90 1.86
N ARG A 74 -8.03 3.10 3.09
CA ARG A 74 -8.79 4.27 3.53
C ARG A 74 -8.36 4.68 4.93
N ARG A 75 -8.57 5.94 5.29
CA ARG A 75 -8.38 6.41 6.67
C ARG A 75 -9.50 5.94 7.58
N GLU A 76 -9.17 5.67 8.84
CA GLU A 76 -10.15 5.51 9.92
C GLU A 76 -10.62 6.86 10.43
N VAL A 77 -11.80 6.87 11.05
CA VAL A 77 -12.44 8.05 11.63
C VAL A 77 -12.65 7.80 13.11
N ASP A 78 -12.32 8.77 13.97
CA ASP A 78 -12.45 8.70 15.44
C ASP A 78 -13.71 9.41 15.98
N GLY A 79 -14.65 9.75 15.11
CA GLY A 79 -15.86 10.50 15.44
C GLY A 79 -15.67 12.02 15.47
N GLN A 80 -14.43 12.51 15.40
CA GLN A 80 -14.10 13.95 15.33
C GLN A 80 -13.40 14.31 14.02
N GLY A 81 -12.86 13.32 13.30
CA GLY A 81 -12.31 13.52 11.97
C GLY A 81 -11.57 12.30 11.45
N LEU A 82 -10.88 12.46 10.32
CA LEU A 82 -9.97 11.44 9.83
C LEU A 82 -8.75 11.36 10.77
N THR A 83 -8.43 10.15 11.19
CA THR A 83 -7.20 9.85 11.92
C THR A 83 -6.05 9.62 10.93
N SER A 84 -4.80 9.54 11.43
CA SER A 84 -3.67 9.06 10.64
C SER A 84 -3.70 7.54 10.39
N LYS A 85 -4.62 6.81 11.04
CA LYS A 85 -4.70 5.35 10.93
C LYS A 85 -5.39 4.94 9.63
N VAL A 86 -4.87 3.91 8.97
CA VAL A 86 -5.40 3.36 7.70
C VAL A 86 -5.83 1.90 7.84
N ARG A 87 -6.82 1.49 7.05
CA ARG A 87 -7.27 0.10 6.88
C ARG A 87 -7.45 -0.29 5.42
N LEU A 88 -7.46 -1.59 5.15
CA LEU A 88 -7.88 -2.12 3.86
C LEU A 88 -9.34 -1.78 3.56
N THR A 89 -9.59 -1.49 2.29
CA THR A 89 -10.94 -1.43 1.72
C THR A 89 -11.39 -2.83 1.26
N PRO A 90 -12.68 -3.01 0.94
CA PRO A 90 -13.15 -4.23 0.28
C PRO A 90 -12.38 -4.55 -1.02
N LEU A 91 -12.01 -3.53 -1.81
CA LEU A 91 -11.20 -3.70 -3.02
C LEU A 91 -9.81 -4.25 -2.69
N GLY A 92 -9.13 -3.64 -1.71
CA GLY A 92 -7.80 -4.08 -1.26
C GLY A 92 -7.81 -5.53 -0.79
N ARG A 93 -8.82 -5.92 0.01
CA ARG A 93 -9.03 -7.32 0.43
C ARG A 93 -9.26 -8.25 -0.76
N GLN A 94 -10.11 -7.87 -1.71
CA GLN A 94 -10.39 -8.71 -2.88
C GLN A 94 -9.13 -8.97 -3.72
N ILE A 95 -8.27 -7.97 -3.90
CA ILE A 95 -7.00 -8.12 -4.63
C ILE A 95 -6.09 -9.11 -3.90
N LEU A 96 -5.94 -8.98 -2.58
CA LEU A 96 -5.08 -9.85 -1.78
C LEU A 96 -5.61 -11.29 -1.71
N VAL A 97 -6.93 -11.49 -1.75
CA VAL A 97 -7.54 -12.83 -1.82
C VAL A 97 -7.33 -13.46 -3.20
N LYS A 98 -7.46 -12.68 -4.28
CA LYS A 98 -7.26 -13.19 -5.66
C LYS A 98 -5.80 -13.49 -5.98
N CYS A 99 -4.86 -12.77 -5.37
CA CYS A 99 -3.44 -12.87 -5.63
C CYS A 99 -2.64 -12.83 -4.31
N PRO A 100 -2.70 -13.89 -3.49
CA PRO A 100 -2.10 -13.92 -2.15
C PRO A 100 -0.57 -13.79 -2.17
N GLU A 101 0.08 -14.15 -3.28
CA GLU A 101 1.51 -14.07 -3.46
C GLU A 101 2.05 -12.65 -3.75
N LEU A 102 1.22 -11.64 -4.04
CA LEU A 102 1.70 -10.28 -4.39
C LEU A 102 2.66 -9.66 -3.36
N PRO A 103 2.40 -9.75 -2.04
CA PRO A 103 3.31 -9.17 -1.04
C PRO A 103 4.61 -9.96 -0.86
N ILE A 104 4.64 -11.20 -1.37
CA ILE A 104 5.75 -12.16 -1.27
C ILE A 104 6.67 -12.04 -2.50
N GLN A 105 6.12 -11.66 -3.65
CA GLN A 105 6.88 -11.52 -4.89
C GLN A 105 7.91 -10.39 -4.84
N LYS A 106 9.13 -10.68 -5.29
CA LYS A 106 10.13 -9.66 -5.60
C LYS A 106 9.75 -8.98 -6.91
N ALA A 107 9.33 -7.73 -6.86
CA ALA A 107 9.12 -6.94 -8.07
C ALA A 107 10.45 -6.75 -8.82
N ASN A 108 10.44 -6.98 -10.14
CA ASN A 108 11.60 -6.80 -10.99
C ASN A 108 11.90 -5.31 -11.20
N PHE A 109 13.12 -4.98 -11.62
CA PHE A 109 13.59 -3.59 -11.76
C PHE A 109 12.68 -2.72 -12.66
N PHE A 110 12.19 -3.26 -13.77
CA PHE A 110 11.26 -2.55 -14.67
C PHE A 110 9.89 -2.27 -14.03
N GLU A 111 9.40 -3.16 -13.17
CA GLU A 111 8.13 -2.98 -12.44
C GLU A 111 8.27 -1.84 -11.41
N LYS A 112 9.44 -1.76 -10.75
CA LYS A 112 9.77 -0.66 -9.82
C LYS A 112 9.92 0.69 -10.54
N ALA A 113 10.59 0.72 -11.69
CA ALA A 113 10.80 1.94 -12.47
C ALA A 113 9.47 2.49 -13.02
N THR A 114 8.62 1.61 -13.54
CA THR A 114 7.31 2.04 -14.02
C THR A 114 6.39 2.48 -12.86
N ASP A 115 6.42 1.82 -11.69
CA ASP A 115 5.64 2.26 -10.51
C ASP A 115 6.10 3.65 -10.01
N PHE A 116 7.41 3.88 -10.00
CA PHE A 116 7.99 5.18 -9.68
C PHE A 116 7.55 6.29 -10.64
N LEU A 117 7.52 6.02 -11.96
CA LEU A 117 7.02 6.98 -12.95
C LEU A 117 5.54 7.29 -12.76
N VAL A 118 4.70 6.28 -12.54
CA VAL A 118 3.25 6.48 -12.28
C VAL A 118 3.02 7.29 -11.00
N ARG A 119 3.82 7.06 -9.95
CA ARG A 119 3.75 7.88 -8.73
C ARG A 119 4.13 9.33 -9.01
N ILE A 120 5.27 9.61 -9.66
CA ILE A 120 5.70 10.99 -9.93
C ILE A 120 4.67 11.76 -10.76
N PHE A 121 4.12 11.16 -11.83
CA PHE A 121 3.10 11.81 -12.66
C PHE A 121 1.72 11.96 -12.00
N SER A 122 1.49 11.32 -10.84
CA SER A 122 0.25 11.50 -10.06
C SER A 122 0.40 12.58 -8.98
N PHE A 123 1.60 13.09 -8.76
CA PHE A 123 1.94 14.15 -7.80
C PHE A 123 2.45 15.45 -8.48
N LEU A 124 2.58 15.45 -9.82
CA LEU A 124 2.79 16.63 -10.68
C LEU A 124 1.48 17.04 -11.33
#